data_AF-A0AA41NHJ5-F1
#
_entry.id   AF-A0AA41NHJ5-F1
#
_cell.length_a   1.000
_cell.length_b   1.000
_cell.length_c   1.000
_cell.angle_alpha   90.00
_cell.angle_beta   90.00
_cell.angle_gamma   90.00
#
_symmetry.space_group_name_H-M   'P 1'
#
loop_
_entity.id
_entity.type
_entity.pdbx_description
1 polymer ?
#
loop_
_entity_poly.entity_id
_entity_poly.type
_entity_poly.pdbx_seq_one_letter_code
_entity_poly.pdbx_strand_id
1 'polypeptide(L)'
;MKTNSRALESADLTAGQRSDVVCQSEHEDSFPALSSSGSVSLYEVERCQQLSATILGIVPLEYVFVMTFTLDDGTGVLEAYLKDSEKFFQIPASEILIDDDLQKSVDMTMDMFCPSGIKIDAYPWLECFIRSYNVTNGMEQQICYQIFDTTVAEDLI
;
A
#
# COMPACT_ATOMS: atom_id res chain seq x y z
N MET A 1 12.41 12.21 13.57
CA MET A 1 13.13 10.91 13.58
C MET A 1 13.64 10.59 12.18
N LYS A 2 14.67 9.76 12.01
CA LYS A 2 15.22 9.37 10.68
C LYS A 2 14.88 7.94 10.36
N THR A 3 14.61 7.61 9.10
CA THR A 3 14.17 6.26 8.70
C THR A 3 15.28 5.49 7.98
N ASN A 4 15.46 4.21 8.31
CA ASN A 4 16.21 3.27 7.48
C ASN A 4 15.23 2.32 6.75
N SER A 5 15.23 2.32 5.42
CA SER A 5 14.47 1.33 4.63
C SER A 5 15.36 0.15 4.24
N ARG A 6 14.82 -1.07 4.29
CA ARG A 6 15.44 -2.25 3.66
C ARG A 6 14.79 -2.45 2.30
N ALA A 7 15.61 -2.63 1.26
CA ALA A 7 15.17 -2.89 -0.10
C ALA A 7 14.30 -4.16 -0.20
N LEU A 8 13.23 -4.09 -0.99
CA LEU A 8 12.38 -5.23 -1.33
C LEU A 8 13.09 -6.05 -2.42
N GLU A 9 13.34 -7.34 -2.15
CA GLU A 9 13.86 -8.29 -3.12
C GLU A 9 12.68 -8.90 -3.91
N SER A 10 12.61 -8.63 -5.23
CA SER A 10 11.58 -9.13 -6.12
C SER A 10 11.87 -10.57 -6.55
N ALA A 11 10.93 -11.50 -6.34
CA ALA A 11 11.02 -12.87 -6.84
C ALA A 11 10.54 -12.95 -8.30
N ASP A 12 11.43 -13.41 -9.19
CA ASP A 12 11.19 -13.63 -10.61
C ASP A 12 10.51 -15.01 -10.82
N LEU A 13 9.33 -15.04 -11.44
CA LEU A 13 8.61 -16.28 -11.77
C LEU A 13 8.60 -16.46 -13.29
N THR A 14 9.53 -17.27 -13.78
CA THR A 14 9.61 -17.68 -15.18
C THR A 14 8.44 -18.59 -15.57
N ALA A 15 7.61 -18.15 -16.52
CA ALA A 15 6.50 -18.93 -17.09
C ALA A 15 6.97 -19.89 -18.21
N GLY A 16 6.43 -21.11 -18.22
CA GLY A 16 6.72 -22.12 -19.24
C GLY A 16 5.60 -23.15 -19.49
N GLN A 17 4.82 -22.89 -20.55
CA GLN A 17 4.08 -23.76 -21.50
C GLN A 17 2.83 -24.61 -21.10
N ARG A 18 1.68 -24.12 -21.59
CA ARG A 18 0.72 -24.70 -22.57
C ARG A 18 0.20 -26.15 -22.40
N SER A 19 -1.12 -26.29 -22.25
CA SER A 19 -1.92 -27.25 -23.04
C SER A 19 -3.36 -26.76 -23.26
N ASP A 20 -3.80 -26.88 -24.51
CA ASP A 20 -5.11 -26.53 -25.05
C ASP A 20 -6.18 -27.54 -24.60
N VAL A 21 -7.24 -27.10 -23.90
CA VAL A 21 -8.53 -27.81 -23.83
C VAL A 21 -9.67 -26.79 -23.93
N VAL A 22 -10.33 -26.82 -25.07
CA VAL A 22 -11.57 -26.11 -25.37
C VAL A 22 -12.72 -26.79 -24.62
N CYS A 23 -13.44 -26.02 -23.81
CA CYS A 23 -14.80 -26.36 -23.38
C CYS A 23 -15.71 -25.21 -23.84
N GLN A 24 -16.47 -25.44 -24.91
CA GLN A 24 -17.57 -24.58 -25.32
C GLN A 24 -18.73 -24.77 -24.35
N SER A 25 -19.12 -23.71 -23.64
CA SER A 25 -20.45 -23.59 -23.07
C SER A 25 -21.07 -22.30 -23.60
N GLU A 26 -21.99 -22.43 -24.54
CA GLU A 26 -22.82 -21.33 -25.02
C GLU A 26 -23.82 -20.97 -23.91
N HIS A 27 -23.56 -19.87 -23.20
CA HIS A 27 -24.61 -19.15 -22.48
C HIS A 27 -24.52 -17.67 -22.89
N GLU A 28 -25.35 -17.32 -23.86
CA GLU A 28 -25.58 -15.96 -24.30
C GLU A 28 -26.31 -15.17 -23.20
N ASP A 29 -25.57 -14.67 -22.22
CA ASP A 29 -26.02 -13.51 -21.46
C ASP A 29 -25.67 -12.27 -22.29
N SER A 30 -26.64 -11.86 -23.12
CA SER A 30 -26.63 -10.57 -23.80
C SER A 30 -26.71 -9.44 -22.76
N PHE A 31 -25.57 -9.06 -22.18
CA PHE A 31 -25.47 -7.80 -21.46
C PHE A 31 -25.56 -6.67 -22.49
N PRO A 32 -26.53 -5.73 -22.38
CA PRO A 32 -26.55 -4.59 -23.28
C PRO A 32 -25.22 -3.84 -23.14
N ALA A 33 -24.52 -3.63 -24.26
CA ALA A 33 -23.33 -2.81 -24.30
C ALA A 33 -23.72 -1.39 -23.89
N LEU A 34 -23.58 -1.05 -22.61
CA LEU A 34 -23.62 0.33 -22.14
C LEU A 34 -22.39 1.04 -22.69
N SER A 35 -22.53 1.57 -23.90
CA SER A 35 -21.62 2.57 -24.42
C SER A 35 -21.91 3.88 -23.71
N SER A 36 -21.42 4.01 -22.47
CA SER A 36 -21.46 5.25 -21.73
C SER A 36 -20.06 5.85 -21.76
N SER A 37 -19.86 6.89 -22.56
CA SER A 37 -18.68 7.76 -22.52
C SER A 37 -18.65 8.67 -21.28
N GLY A 38 -19.31 8.26 -20.19
CA GLY A 38 -19.28 8.96 -18.91
C GLY A 38 -18.17 8.38 -18.05
N SER A 39 -17.26 9.23 -17.57
CA SER A 39 -16.39 8.90 -16.45
C SER A 39 -17.28 8.49 -15.27
N VAL A 40 -17.24 7.22 -14.89
CA VAL A 40 -17.88 6.77 -13.65
C VAL A 40 -17.09 7.41 -12.52
N SER A 41 -17.80 8.06 -11.61
CA SER A 41 -17.16 8.71 -10.46
C SER A 41 -16.58 7.67 -9.48
N LEU A 42 -15.56 8.05 -8.72
CA LEU A 42 -15.01 7.19 -7.65
C LEU A 42 -16.10 6.75 -6.66
N TYR A 43 -17.06 7.63 -6.34
CA TYR A 43 -18.20 7.30 -5.47
C TYR A 43 -19.11 6.21 -6.05
N GLU A 44 -19.28 6.16 -7.37
CA GLU A 44 -20.09 5.12 -8.04
C GLU A 44 -19.36 3.78 -8.07
N VAL A 45 -18.05 3.80 -8.29
CA VAL A 45 -17.21 2.60 -8.27
C VAL A 45 -17.23 1.97 -6.87
N GLU A 46 -16.97 2.75 -5.82
CA GLU A 46 -16.98 2.27 -4.43
C GLU A 46 -18.36 1.71 -4.04
N ARG A 47 -19.44 2.42 -4.38
CA ARG A 47 -20.79 1.96 -4.07
C ARG A 47 -21.13 0.66 -4.80
N CYS A 48 -20.70 0.52 -6.07
CA CYS A 48 -20.90 -0.70 -6.84
C CYS A 48 -20.11 -1.87 -6.22
N GLN A 49 -18.87 -1.63 -5.77
CA GLN A 49 -18.06 -2.64 -5.10
C GLN A 49 -18.72 -3.11 -3.80
N GLN A 50 -19.18 -2.18 -2.95
CA GLN A 50 -19.85 -2.50 -1.70
C GLN A 50 -21.17 -3.27 -1.91
N LEU A 51 -21.96 -2.87 -2.91
CA LEU A 51 -23.23 -3.50 -3.23
C LEU A 51 -23.01 -4.91 -3.80
N SER A 52 -22.07 -5.06 -4.73
CA SER A 52 -21.68 -6.34 -5.31
C SER A 52 -21.20 -7.32 -4.23
N ALA A 53 -20.33 -6.86 -3.33
CA ALA A 53 -19.86 -7.67 -2.20
C ALA A 53 -21.00 -8.11 -1.28
N THR A 54 -21.95 -7.20 -0.98
CA THR A 54 -23.12 -7.51 -0.17
C THR A 54 -24.01 -8.58 -0.83
N ILE A 55 -24.27 -8.45 -2.14
CA ILE A 55 -25.07 -9.42 -2.89
C ILE A 55 -24.40 -10.79 -2.91
N LEU A 56 -23.08 -10.82 -3.05
CA LEU A 56 -22.29 -12.06 -3.07
C LEU A 56 -21.98 -12.61 -1.66
N GLY A 57 -22.36 -11.91 -0.59
CA GLY A 57 -22.08 -12.31 0.79
C GLY A 57 -20.58 -12.25 1.16
N ILE A 58 -19.82 -11.36 0.53
CA ILE A 58 -18.38 -11.19 0.71
C ILE A 58 -18.11 -9.95 1.57
N VAL A 59 -17.12 -10.03 2.45
CA VAL A 59 -16.53 -8.87 3.15
C VAL A 59 -15.29 -8.44 2.37
N PRO A 60 -15.27 -7.27 1.70
CA PRO A 60 -14.10 -6.80 0.97
C PRO A 60 -12.90 -6.60 1.89
N LEU A 61 -11.72 -6.95 1.40
CA LEU A 61 -10.46 -6.57 2.03
C LEU A 61 -10.12 -5.12 1.70
N GLU A 62 -9.42 -4.46 2.60
CA GLU A 62 -8.90 -3.11 2.42
C GLU A 62 -7.46 -3.18 1.88
N TYR A 63 -7.19 -2.45 0.80
CA TYR A 63 -5.82 -2.24 0.33
C TYR A 63 -5.10 -1.28 1.28
N VAL A 64 -3.91 -1.67 1.73
CA VAL A 64 -3.09 -0.87 2.64
C VAL A 64 -1.62 -1.03 2.32
N PHE A 65 -0.86 0.06 2.43
CA PHE A 65 0.58 0.01 2.57
C PHE A 65 0.93 -0.55 3.94
N VAL A 66 1.71 -1.63 3.96
CA VAL A 66 2.26 -2.21 5.18
C VAL A 66 3.77 -2.13 5.12
N MET A 67 4.37 -1.33 5.99
CA MET A 67 5.82 -1.12 6.04
C MET A 67 6.33 -1.12 7.49
N THR A 68 7.61 -1.44 7.67
CA THR A 68 8.30 -1.30 8.96
C THR A 68 9.36 -0.22 8.83
N PHE A 69 9.20 0.85 9.59
CA PHE A 69 10.12 1.97 9.64
C PHE A 69 11.07 1.76 10.82
N THR A 70 12.38 1.73 10.55
CA THR A 70 13.40 1.79 11.59
C THR A 70 13.76 3.26 11.82
N LEU A 71 13.24 3.82 12.91
CA LEU A 71 13.37 5.22 13.29
C LEU A 71 14.58 5.43 14.20
N ASP A 72 15.46 6.38 13.85
CA ASP A 72 16.66 6.74 14.59
C ASP A 72 16.71 8.27 14.79
N ASP A 73 16.83 8.73 16.03
CA ASP A 73 16.97 10.15 16.36
C ASP A 73 18.34 10.52 16.95
N GLY A 74 19.28 9.59 16.95
CA GLY A 74 20.60 9.70 17.56
C GLY A 74 20.65 9.29 19.03
N THR A 75 19.50 9.08 19.69
CA THR A 75 19.43 8.60 21.08
C THR A 75 19.11 7.11 21.17
N GLY A 76 18.44 6.57 20.16
CA GLY A 76 18.09 5.16 20.05
C GLY A 76 17.42 4.83 18.72
N VAL A 77 17.09 3.56 18.56
CA VAL A 77 16.42 3.02 17.37
C VAL A 77 15.08 2.42 17.77
N LEU A 78 14.05 2.68 16.97
CA LEU A 78 12.67 2.24 17.20
C LEU A 78 12.08 1.64 15.92
N GLU A 79 11.54 0.42 15.99
CA GLU A 79 10.75 -0.14 14.90
C GLU A 79 9.29 0.28 15.04
N ALA A 80 8.74 0.93 14.01
CA ALA A 80 7.34 1.36 13.95
C ALA A 80 6.68 0.88 12.66
N TYR A 81 5.48 0.30 12.77
CA TYR A 81 4.71 -0.14 11.62
C TYR A 81 3.93 1.01 10.98
N LEU A 82 3.88 1.03 9.67
CA LEU A 82 2.92 1.79 8.90
C LEU A 82 1.86 0.81 8.38
N LYS A 83 0.58 1.06 8.70
CA LYS A 83 -0.58 0.46 8.03
C LYS A 83 -1.47 1.62 7.61
N ASP A 84 -1.46 1.95 6.34
CA ASP A 84 -2.15 3.12 5.82
C ASP A 84 -2.76 2.85 4.45
N SER A 85 -3.97 3.33 4.20
CA SER A 85 -4.67 3.13 2.93
C SER A 85 -4.55 4.30 1.97
N GLU A 86 -4.13 5.49 2.43
CA GLU A 86 -4.11 6.69 1.58
C GLU A 86 -3.29 7.86 2.16
N LYS A 87 -3.44 8.13 3.47
CA LYS A 87 -3.02 9.38 4.10
C LYS A 87 -1.51 9.62 4.09
N PHE A 88 -0.71 8.57 4.30
CA PHE A 88 0.73 8.72 4.50
C PHE A 88 1.39 9.21 3.22
N PHE A 89 1.19 8.49 2.11
CA PHE A 89 1.74 8.84 0.79
C PHE A 89 0.85 9.79 -0.01
N GLN A 90 -0.37 10.07 0.46
CA GLN A 90 -1.41 10.78 -0.30
C GLN A 90 -1.77 10.05 -1.61
N ILE A 91 -1.73 8.72 -1.57
CA ILE A 91 -1.96 7.83 -2.72
C ILE A 91 -2.88 6.69 -2.25
N PRO A 92 -4.01 6.43 -2.92
CA PRO A 92 -4.86 5.29 -2.60
C PRO A 92 -4.11 3.97 -2.82
N ALA A 93 -3.97 3.17 -1.77
CA ALA A 93 -3.27 1.88 -1.84
C ALA A 93 -3.94 0.87 -2.79
N SER A 94 -5.22 1.10 -3.15
CA SER A 94 -5.95 0.30 -4.15
C SER A 94 -5.50 0.56 -5.59
N GLU A 95 -4.88 1.70 -5.87
CA GLU A 95 -4.52 2.13 -7.23
C GLU A 95 -3.04 1.89 -7.55
N ILE A 96 -2.19 1.77 -6.51
CA ILE A 96 -0.73 1.65 -6.67
C ILE A 96 -0.29 0.48 -7.54
N LEU A 97 -1.04 -0.62 -7.59
CA LEU A 97 -0.63 -1.82 -8.34
C LEU A 97 -0.90 -1.73 -9.85
N ILE A 98 -1.64 -0.71 -10.31
CA ILE A 98 -2.08 -0.58 -11.70
C ILE A 98 -1.65 0.74 -12.35
N ASP A 99 -0.97 1.62 -11.60
CA ASP A 99 -0.53 2.93 -12.06
C ASP A 99 0.98 3.09 -11.82
N ASP A 100 1.74 3.20 -12.91
CA ASP A 100 3.20 3.32 -12.88
C ASP A 100 3.68 4.68 -12.36
N ASP A 101 2.89 5.75 -12.55
CA ASP A 101 3.23 7.09 -12.05
C ASP A 101 3.05 7.13 -10.52
N LEU A 102 2.01 6.49 -9.99
CA LEU A 102 1.83 6.32 -8.55
C LEU A 102 2.95 5.47 -7.92
N GLN A 103 3.36 4.37 -8.58
CA GLN A 103 4.48 3.54 -8.13
C GLN A 103 5.76 4.37 -8.03
N LYS A 104 6.07 5.13 -9.08
CA LYS A 104 7.22 6.03 -9.13
C LYS A 104 7.17 7.10 -8.05
N SER A 105 5.99 7.62 -7.71
CA SER A 105 5.82 8.60 -6.62
C SER A 105 6.18 8.00 -5.26
N VAL A 106 5.72 6.78 -4.97
CA VAL A 106 6.10 6.06 -3.74
C VAL A 106 7.61 5.80 -3.71
N ASP A 107 8.20 5.37 -4.83
CA ASP A 107 9.64 5.15 -4.96
C ASP A 107 10.43 6.43 -4.67
N MET A 108 10.06 7.55 -5.30
CA MET A 108 10.68 8.86 -5.07
C MET A 108 10.58 9.30 -3.61
N THR A 109 9.43 9.07 -2.99
CA THR A 109 9.21 9.40 -1.57
C THR A 109 10.13 8.59 -0.66
N MET A 110 10.24 7.28 -0.91
CA MET A 110 11.10 6.40 -0.12
C MET A 110 12.60 6.67 -0.35
N ASP A 111 12.99 6.98 -1.58
CA ASP A 111 14.35 7.42 -1.93
C ASP A 111 14.70 8.75 -1.28
N MET A 112 13.72 9.64 -1.08
CA MET A 112 13.94 10.88 -0.36
C MET A 112 14.16 10.66 1.14
N PHE A 113 13.42 9.73 1.74
CA PHE A 113 13.58 9.39 3.16
C PHE A 113 14.89 8.66 3.46
N CYS A 114 15.32 7.76 2.56
CA CYS A 114 16.52 6.96 2.72
C CYS A 114 17.36 6.95 1.43
N PRO A 115 17.94 8.11 1.04
CA PRO A 115 18.71 8.24 -0.18
C PRO A 115 19.94 7.34 -0.17
N SER A 116 20.07 6.56 -1.23
CA SER A 116 21.17 5.62 -1.39
C SER A 116 22.53 6.33 -1.48
N GLY A 117 23.54 5.76 -0.81
CA GLY A 117 24.93 6.21 -0.93
C GLY A 117 25.28 7.46 -0.12
N ILE A 118 24.35 8.02 0.65
CA ILE A 118 24.65 9.06 1.64
C ILE A 118 24.50 8.54 3.07
N LYS A 119 25.09 9.25 4.02
CA LYS A 119 25.04 8.88 5.43
C LYS A 119 23.75 9.35 6.06
N ILE A 120 23.29 8.62 7.08
CA ILE A 120 22.06 8.91 7.83
C ILE A 120 22.06 10.32 8.46
N ASP A 121 23.21 10.91 8.76
CA ASP A 121 23.31 12.28 9.28
C ASP A 121 22.72 13.32 8.30
N ALA A 122 22.75 13.03 7.00
CA ALA A 122 22.22 13.86 5.91
C ALA A 122 20.78 13.54 5.49
N TYR A 123 20.14 12.50 6.05
CA TYR A 123 18.75 12.17 5.74
C TYR A 123 17.79 13.24 6.28
N PRO A 124 16.65 13.48 5.60
CA PRO A 124 15.63 14.38 6.11
C PRO A 124 15.02 13.86 7.41
N TRP A 125 14.47 14.77 8.20
CA TRP A 125 13.71 14.40 9.39
C TRP A 125 12.28 14.04 9.00
N LEU A 126 11.81 12.88 9.45
CA LEU A 126 10.39 12.54 9.46
C LEU A 126 9.76 13.01 10.76
N GLU A 127 8.80 13.91 10.65
CA GLU A 127 7.87 14.28 11.73
C GLU A 127 6.67 13.34 11.66
N CYS A 128 6.38 12.62 12.75
CA CYS A 128 5.29 11.63 12.76
C CYS A 128 4.70 11.44 14.16
N PHE A 129 3.44 11.00 14.22
CA PHE A 129 2.82 10.53 15.44
C PHE A 129 2.93 9.01 15.54
N ILE A 130 3.26 8.53 16.74
CA ILE A 130 3.47 7.11 17.02
C ILE A 130 2.61 6.71 18.22
N ARG A 131 1.88 5.60 18.08
CA ARG A 131 1.14 4.97 19.18
C ARG A 131 1.81 3.66 19.56
N SER A 132 1.96 3.42 20.86
CA SER A 132 2.38 2.12 21.39
C SER A 132 1.18 1.24 21.70
N TYR A 133 1.29 -0.07 21.49
CA TYR A 133 0.29 -1.05 21.91
C TYR A 133 0.96 -2.36 22.31
N ASN A 134 0.31 -3.09 23.22
CA ASN A 134 0.79 -4.40 23.65
C ASN A 134 0.32 -5.47 22.67
N VAL A 135 1.24 -6.33 22.24
CA VAL A 135 0.97 -7.52 21.46
C VAL A 135 1.39 -8.73 22.28
N THR A 136 0.51 -9.72 22.37
CA THR A 136 0.82 -11.01 22.99
C THR A 136 1.03 -12.05 21.90
N ASN A 137 2.22 -12.66 21.86
CA ASN A 137 2.52 -13.79 21.01
C ASN A 137 2.74 -15.03 21.90
N GLY A 138 1.68 -15.82 22.06
CA GLY A 138 1.68 -16.93 23.02
C GLY A 138 1.83 -16.43 24.46
N MET A 139 2.99 -16.72 25.08
CA MET A 139 3.31 -16.33 26.46
C MET A 139 4.10 -15.01 26.56
N GLU A 140 4.58 -14.48 25.43
CA GLU A 140 5.41 -13.27 25.41
C GLU A 140 4.55 -12.03 25.16
N GLN A 141 4.75 -11.00 25.97
CA GLN A 141 4.15 -9.68 25.78
C GLN A 141 5.23 -8.72 25.28
N GLN A 142 4.99 -8.11 24.13
CA GLN A 142 5.88 -7.11 23.53
C GLN A 142 5.12 -5.80 23.28
N ILE A 143 5.84 -4.69 23.34
CA ILE A 143 5.32 -3.38 22.96
C ILE A 143 5.66 -3.16 21.48
N CYS A 144 4.63 -2.93 20.68
CA CYS A 144 4.75 -2.54 19.28
C CYS A 144 4.39 -1.08 19.10
N TYR A 145 4.87 -0.48 18.01
CA TYR A 145 4.66 0.92 17.68
C TYR A 145 4.07 1.02 16.28
N GLN A 146 3.15 1.95 16.08
CA GLN A 146 2.52 2.21 14.78
C GLN A 146 2.47 3.71 14.51
N ILE A 147 2.83 4.11 13.29
CA ILE A 147 2.66 5.47 12.77
C ILE A 147 1.18 5.70 12.46
N PHE A 148 0.66 6.87 12.83
CA PHE A 148 -0.72 7.29 12.55
C PHE A 148 -0.80 8.80 12.35
N ASP A 149 -1.91 9.30 11.78
CA ASP A 149 -2.18 10.74 11.54
C ASP A 149 -0.97 11.54 11.03
N THR A 150 -0.20 10.93 10.15
CA THR A 150 1.04 11.48 9.56
C THR A 150 0.91 11.43 8.04
N THR A 151 1.36 12.47 7.36
CA THR A 151 1.42 12.56 5.90
C THR A 151 2.79 13.08 5.46
N VAL A 152 3.25 12.69 4.29
CA VAL A 152 4.46 13.26 3.68
C VAL A 152 4.22 14.70 3.24
N ALA A 153 5.21 15.57 3.40
CA ALA A 153 5.08 16.99 3.06
C ALA A 153 4.98 17.21 1.53
N GLU A 154 4.20 18.22 1.11
CA GLU A 154 3.97 18.53 -0.32
C GLU A 154 5.17 19.23 -0.99
N ASP A 155 6.13 19.78 -0.24
CA ASP A 155 7.33 20.45 -0.78
C ASP A 155 8.33 19.47 -1.45
N LEU A 156 7.88 18.25 -1.74
CA LEU A 156 8.66 17.09 -2.14
C LEU A 156 8.33 16.61 -3.58
N ILE A 157 7.48 17.34 -4.31
CA ILE A 157 7.00 17.04 -5.68
C ILE A 157 7.61 18.00 -6.70
#